data_AF-A0AAE9Y6F2-F1
#
_entry.id   AF-A0AAE9Y6F2-F1
#
_cell.length_a   1.000
_cell.length_b   1.000
_cell.length_c   1.000
_cell.angle_alpha   90.00
_cell.angle_beta   90.00
_cell.angle_gamma   90.00
#
_symmetry.space_group_name_H-M   'P 1'
#
loop_
_entity.id
_entity.type
_entity.pdbx_description
1 polymer ?
#
loop_
_entity_poly.entity_id
_entity_poly.type
_entity_poly.pdbx_seq_one_letter_code
_entity_poly.pdbx_strand_id
1 'polypeptide(L)'
;MSPLLFDLRARQDLNRGFSDALGRGIDLALTPVVFGLVGWLIDRVAGTSPWFTIGVATVGVVGTAVKIKLGYDKQMSAYDGDAATRPRQVRPSGPQREARS
;
A
#
# COMPACT_ATOMS: atom_id res chain seq x y z
N MET A 1 -13.20 24.05 -23.54
CA MET A 1 -12.57 22.80 -23.05
C MET A 1 -13.59 21.69 -23.21
N SER A 2 -13.29 20.62 -23.96
CA SER A 2 -14.27 19.66 -24.48
C SER A 2 -14.68 18.59 -23.44
N PRO A 3 -15.99 18.37 -23.20
CA PRO A 3 -16.49 17.44 -22.17
C PRO A 3 -16.06 15.98 -22.36
N LEU A 4 -15.84 15.55 -23.61
CA LEU A 4 -15.35 14.20 -23.94
C LEU A 4 -13.96 13.89 -23.37
N LEU A 5 -13.08 14.89 -23.22
CA LEU A 5 -11.74 14.66 -22.68
C LEU A 5 -11.76 14.37 -21.18
N PHE A 6 -12.73 14.93 -20.45
CA PHE A 6 -12.93 14.64 -19.04
C PHE A 6 -13.42 13.21 -18.82
N ASP A 7 -14.37 12.74 -19.62
CA ASP A 7 -14.88 11.35 -19.54
C ASP A 7 -13.80 10.31 -19.86
N LEU A 8 -12.96 10.56 -20.88
CA LEU A 8 -11.86 9.66 -21.23
C LEU A 8 -10.81 9.60 -20.12
N ARG A 9 -10.47 10.73 -19.50
CA ARG A 9 -9.55 10.79 -18.36
C ARG A 9 -10.14 10.06 -17.15
N ALA A 10 -11.41 10.31 -16.82
CA ALA A 10 -12.09 9.63 -15.72
C ALA A 10 -12.08 8.10 -15.92
N ARG A 11 -12.39 7.62 -17.13
CA ARG A 11 -12.31 6.19 -17.48
C ARG A 11 -10.88 5.65 -17.39
N GLN A 12 -9.90 6.42 -17.85
CA GLN A 12 -8.49 6.00 -17.82
C GLN A 12 -7.95 5.91 -16.38
N ASP A 13 -8.33 6.85 -15.52
CA ASP A 13 -7.94 6.84 -14.10
C ASP A 13 -8.62 5.70 -13.33
N LEU A 14 -9.92 5.44 -13.61
CA LEU A 14 -10.63 4.26 -13.11
C LEU A 14 -9.93 2.96 -13.53
N ASN A 15 -9.59 2.83 -14.80
CA ASN A 15 -8.96 1.62 -15.32
C ASN A 15 -7.54 1.42 -14.74
N ARG A 16 -6.78 2.50 -14.55
CA ARG A 16 -5.47 2.47 -13.89
C ARG A 16 -5.58 2.05 -12.42
N GLY A 17 -6.50 2.66 -11.66
CA GLY A 17 -6.74 2.30 -10.27
C GLY A 17 -7.19 0.84 -10.11
N PHE A 18 -8.06 0.38 -11.01
CA PHE A 18 -8.51 -1.01 -11.04
C PHE A 18 -7.36 -1.98 -11.36
N SER A 19 -6.55 -1.68 -12.38
CA SER A 19 -5.39 -2.51 -12.75
C SER A 19 -4.34 -2.57 -11.65
N ASP A 20 -4.07 -1.47 -10.95
CA ASP A 20 -3.12 -1.44 -9.83
C ASP A 20 -3.66 -2.23 -8.62
N ALA A 21 -4.94 -2.06 -8.29
CA ALA A 21 -5.58 -2.83 -7.22
C ALA A 21 -5.58 -4.34 -7.50
N LEU A 22 -5.89 -4.75 -8.74
CA LEU A 22 -5.81 -6.15 -9.16
C LEU A 22 -4.39 -6.69 -9.11
N GLY A 23 -3.41 -5.93 -9.64
CA GLY A 23 -2.00 -6.33 -9.61
C GLY A 23 -1.50 -6.57 -8.19
N ARG A 24 -1.83 -5.66 -7.25
CA ARG A 24 -1.53 -5.83 -5.82
C ARG A 24 -2.25 -7.03 -5.21
N GLY A 25 -3.53 -7.21 -5.50
CA GLY A 25 -4.32 -8.33 -4.98
C GLY A 25 -3.79 -9.68 -5.42
N ILE A 26 -3.44 -9.81 -6.71
CA ILE A 26 -2.83 -11.03 -7.27
C ILE A 26 -1.50 -11.30 -6.58
N ASP A 27 -0.62 -10.32 -6.50
CA ASP A 27 0.70 -10.48 -5.87
C ASP A 27 0.60 -10.89 -4.38
N LEU A 28 -0.40 -10.36 -3.66
CA LEU A 28 -0.70 -10.71 -2.27
C LEU A 28 -1.10 -12.17 -2.09
N ALA A 29 -1.86 -12.72 -3.04
CA ALA A 29 -2.32 -14.10 -3.00
C ALA A 29 -1.28 -15.07 -3.57
N LEU A 30 -0.61 -14.66 -4.65
CA LEU A 30 0.31 -15.51 -5.39
C LEU A 30 1.59 -15.77 -4.60
N THR A 31 2.10 -14.78 -3.87
CA THR A 31 3.36 -14.94 -3.12
C THR A 31 3.27 -16.05 -2.05
N PRO A 32 2.29 -16.05 -1.13
CA PRO A 32 2.14 -17.14 -0.17
C PRO A 32 1.85 -18.49 -0.83
N VAL A 33 1.07 -18.50 -1.92
CA VAL A 33 0.75 -19.73 -2.67
C VAL A 33 2.01 -20.35 -3.27
N VAL A 34 2.85 -19.55 -3.92
CA VAL A 34 4.12 -20.04 -4.50
C VAL A 34 5.03 -20.58 -3.40
N PHE A 35 5.17 -19.87 -2.29
CA PHE A 35 5.96 -20.34 -1.15
C PHE A 35 5.41 -21.65 -0.56
N GLY A 36 4.09 -21.77 -0.40
CA GLY A 36 3.45 -23.00 0.05
C GLY A 36 3.66 -24.18 -0.90
N LEU A 37 3.55 -23.95 -2.22
CA LEU A 37 3.81 -24.98 -3.24
C LEU A 37 5.27 -25.44 -3.23
N VAL A 38 6.22 -24.52 -3.04
CA VAL A 38 7.64 -24.86 -2.91
C VAL A 38 7.86 -25.73 -1.66
N GLY A 39 7.31 -25.35 -0.52
CA GLY A 39 7.40 -26.15 0.71
C GLY A 39 6.78 -27.54 0.55
N TRP A 40 5.64 -27.64 -0.14
CA TRP A 40 4.98 -28.92 -0.43
C TRP A 40 5.81 -29.81 -1.33
N LEU A 41 6.46 -29.26 -2.36
CA LEU A 41 7.34 -30.01 -3.24
C LEU A 41 8.55 -30.56 -2.48
N ILE A 42 9.12 -29.76 -1.58
CA ILE A 42 10.24 -30.18 -0.71
C ILE A 42 9.79 -31.33 0.20
N ASP A 43 8.64 -31.20 0.88
CA ASP A 43 8.11 -32.26 1.74
C ASP A 43 7.88 -33.57 0.97
N ARG A 44 7.38 -33.49 -0.27
CA ARG A 44 7.14 -34.67 -1.13
C ARG A 44 8.43 -35.40 -1.53
N VAL A 45 9.52 -34.67 -1.77
CA VAL A 45 10.81 -35.26 -2.17
C VAL A 45 11.58 -35.77 -0.96
N ALA A 46 11.54 -35.04 0.15
CA ALA A 46 12.30 -35.36 1.37
C ALA A 46 11.58 -36.40 2.27
N GLY A 47 10.30 -36.69 2.03
CA GLY A 47 9.49 -37.56 2.89
C GLY A 47 9.21 -36.96 4.26
N THR A 48 9.49 -35.67 4.46
CA THR A 48 9.14 -34.94 5.66
C THR A 48 7.63 -34.69 5.64
N SER A 49 6.90 -35.25 6.62
CA SER A 49 5.55 -34.77 6.98
C SER A 49 5.58 -33.23 7.14
N PRO A 50 4.50 -32.44 6.93
CA PRO A 50 4.43 -31.19 6.16
C PRO A 50 5.11 -29.95 6.81
N TRP A 51 6.25 -30.14 7.44
CA TRP A 51 6.99 -29.14 8.21
C TRP A 51 7.61 -28.08 7.31
N PHE A 52 8.13 -28.45 6.13
CA PHE A 52 8.66 -27.46 5.19
C PHE A 52 7.53 -26.64 4.57
N THR A 53 6.41 -27.25 4.24
CA THR A 53 5.20 -26.55 3.77
C THR A 53 4.78 -25.49 4.76
N ILE A 54 4.63 -25.85 6.04
CA ILE A 54 4.22 -24.91 7.09
C ILE A 54 5.27 -23.80 7.26
N GLY A 55 6.55 -24.14 7.34
CA GLY A 55 7.62 -23.17 7.52
C GLY A 55 7.71 -22.17 6.36
N VAL A 56 7.79 -22.67 5.14
CA VAL A 56 7.95 -21.85 3.93
C VAL A 56 6.67 -21.03 3.66
N ALA A 57 5.48 -21.60 3.85
CA ALA A 57 4.22 -20.85 3.73
C ALA A 57 4.16 -19.70 4.76
N THR A 58 4.59 -19.95 6.00
CA THR A 58 4.64 -18.92 7.04
C THR A 58 5.58 -17.78 6.63
N VAL A 59 6.76 -18.09 6.08
CA VAL A 59 7.67 -17.06 5.53
C VAL A 59 7.01 -16.28 4.39
N GLY A 60 6.28 -16.94 3.49
CA GLY A 60 5.53 -16.29 2.42
C GLY A 60 4.48 -15.30 2.94
N VAL A 61 3.73 -15.68 3.97
CA VAL A 61 2.74 -14.80 4.63
C VAL A 61 3.41 -13.62 5.31
N VAL A 62 4.48 -13.86 6.08
CA VAL A 62 5.23 -12.79 6.77
C VAL A 62 5.85 -11.82 5.77
N GLY A 63 6.48 -12.33 4.71
CA GLY A 63 7.05 -11.50 3.65
C GLY A 63 6.01 -10.63 2.96
N THR A 64 4.82 -11.18 2.72
CA THR A 64 3.68 -10.43 2.16
C THR A 64 3.22 -9.32 3.12
N ALA A 65 3.09 -9.61 4.42
CA ALA A 65 2.74 -8.61 5.42
C ALA A 65 3.80 -7.49 5.53
N VAL A 66 5.09 -7.84 5.50
CA VAL A 66 6.19 -6.86 5.48
C VAL A 66 6.12 -6.00 4.23
N LYS A 67 5.83 -6.58 3.06
CA LYS A 67 5.67 -5.84 1.80
C LYS A 67 4.54 -4.83 1.87
N ILE A 68 3.39 -5.20 2.45
CA ILE A 68 2.27 -4.26 2.68
C ILE A 68 2.74 -3.09 3.55
N LYS A 69 3.41 -3.39 4.67
CA LYS A 69 3.87 -2.38 5.62
C LYS A 69 4.88 -1.40 4.99
N LEU A 70 5.88 -1.92 4.29
CA LEU A 70 6.86 -1.09 3.57
C LEU A 70 6.22 -0.30 2.41
N GLY A 71 5.22 -0.86 1.74
CA GLY A 71 4.47 -0.16 0.70
C GLY A 71 3.63 1.00 1.27
N TYR A 72 3.10 0.86 2.48
CA TYR A 72 2.41 1.93 3.18
C TYR A 72 3.39 3.03 3.61
N ASP A 73 4.51 2.67 4.23
CA ASP A 73 5.54 3.63 4.67
C ASP A 73 6.06 4.46 3.48
N LYS A 74 6.29 3.83 2.32
CA LYS A 74 6.69 4.52 1.09
C LYS A 74 5.61 5.49 0.59
N GLN A 75 4.33 5.13 0.66
CA GLN A 75 3.24 6.04 0.28
C GLN A 75 3.15 7.21 1.27
N MET A 76 3.32 6.95 2.57
CA MET A 76 3.25 8.00 3.60
C MET A 76 4.37 9.03 3.45
N SER A 77 5.59 8.58 3.09
CA SER A 77 6.72 9.48 2.84
C SER A 77 6.49 10.48 1.70
N ALA A 78 5.54 10.20 0.79
CA ALA A 78 5.14 11.14 -0.25
C ALA A 78 4.25 12.28 0.28
N TYR A 79 3.57 12.08 1.41
CA TYR A 79 2.67 13.05 2.03
C TYR A 79 3.32 13.85 3.18
N ASP A 80 4.46 13.41 3.70
CA ASP A 80 5.23 14.15 4.71
C ASP A 80 5.76 15.50 4.20
N GLY A 81 5.75 15.73 2.88
CA GLY A 81 6.09 17.01 2.24
C GLY A 81 4.91 17.93 1.95
N ASP A 82 3.67 17.48 2.15
CA ASP A 82 2.48 18.18 1.64
C ASP A 82 1.91 19.21 2.63
N ALA A 83 1.40 20.33 2.12
CA ALA A 83 0.91 21.44 2.96
C ALA A 83 -0.28 21.06 3.86
N ALA A 84 -0.95 19.94 3.55
CA ALA A 84 -2.08 19.39 4.30
C ALA A 84 -1.69 18.80 5.68
N THR A 85 -0.44 18.35 5.83
CA THR A 85 0.06 17.68 7.06
C THR A 85 0.80 18.65 7.98
N ARG A 86 1.05 19.89 7.53
CA ARG A 86 1.66 20.93 8.39
C ARG A 86 0.72 21.26 9.55
N PRO A 87 1.22 21.29 10.81
CA PRO A 87 0.43 21.75 11.94
C PRO A 87 -0.11 23.14 11.61
N ARG A 88 -1.43 23.29 11.56
CA ARG A 88 -2.07 24.56 11.27
C ARG A 88 -1.69 25.54 12.39
N GLN A 89 -0.78 26.45 12.10
CA GLN A 89 -0.43 27.51 13.04
C GLN A 89 -1.65 28.43 13.18
N VAL A 90 -2.41 28.24 14.25
CA VAL A 90 -3.47 29.16 14.64
C VAL A 90 -2.79 30.40 15.21
N ARG A 91 -2.68 31.45 14.39
CA ARG A 91 -2.14 32.75 14.83
C ARG A 91 -3.04 33.28 15.96
N PRO A 92 -2.53 33.55 17.17
CA PRO A 92 -3.34 34.14 18.23
C PRO A 92 -3.83 35.52 17.77
N SER A 93 -5.13 35.66 17.56
CA SER A 93 -5.77 36.96 17.33
C SER A 93 -5.90 37.68 18.67
N GLY A 94 -4.80 38.31 19.10
CA GLY A 94 -4.82 39.27 20.21
C GLY A 94 -5.45 40.59 19.76
N PRO A 95 -6.20 41.29 20.63
CA PRO A 95 -6.92 42.52 20.27
C PRO A 95 -5.94 43.65 19.97
N GLN A 96 -5.74 43.95 18.68
CA GLN A 96 -4.90 45.06 18.22
C GLN A 96 -5.71 46.38 18.19
N ARG A 97 -6.34 46.75 19.32
CA ARG A 97 -7.28 47.89 19.38
C ARG A 97 -6.97 48.94 20.47
N GLU A 98 -5.71 49.07 20.89
CA GLU A 98 -5.34 49.98 22.00
C GLU A 98 -4.26 51.04 21.72
N ALA A 99 -3.75 51.20 20.49
CA ALA A 99 -2.64 52.14 20.24
C ALA A 99 -2.88 53.13 19.08
N ARG A 100 -4.09 53.68 19.00
CA ARG A 100 -4.36 54.94 18.28
C ARG A 100 -5.28 55.82 19.13
N SER A 101 -4.69 56.54 20.06
CA SER A 101 -5.21 57.75 20.71
C SER A 101 -4.22 58.87 20.47
#